data_AF-A0A1Z5R7V2-F1
#
_entry.id   AF-A0A1Z5R7V2-F1
#
_cell.length_a   1.000
_cell.length_b   1.000
_cell.length_c   1.000
_cell.angle_alpha   90.00
_cell.angle_beta   90.00
_cell.angle_gamma   90.00
#
_symmetry.space_group_name_H-M   'P 1'
#
loop_
_entity.id
_entity.type
_entity.pdbx_description
1 polymer ?
#
loop_
_entity_poly.entity_id
_entity_poly.type
_entity_poly.pdbx_seq_one_letter_code
_entity_poly.pdbx_strand_id
1 'polypeptide(L)'
;MSRGSRGSPRRLQRPGPRARGAARLACVHGVPGVQPRRRHRRRQPDDWRLSHEKPSEDCDEAELDPKYRQSVKCKIFLGFTSNLVSSGIRDIIRFLAQHHMVDVIVTTAGGIEEDLIKCLAPTYRGDFSLPGALLRSKGLNRIGNLLVPNDNYCKFENWIMPLFDQMLFEQSTENVWTPSKVIARLGKEINDESSYLYWAYKNNIPVYCPALTDGSLVLSLC
;
A
#
# COMPACT_ATOMS: atom_id res chain seq x y z
N MET A 1 19.14 23.12 -63.32
CA MET A 1 19.56 22.62 -61.99
C MET A 1 18.77 23.33 -60.91
N SER A 2 18.18 22.53 -60.01
CA SER A 2 17.66 22.88 -58.67
C SER A 2 16.45 23.85 -58.56
N ARG A 3 15.24 23.28 -58.54
CA ARG A 3 14.07 23.85 -57.85
C ARG A 3 13.99 23.23 -56.44
N GLY A 4 14.07 24.05 -55.40
CA GLY A 4 14.01 23.61 -54.00
C GLY A 4 12.61 23.13 -53.59
N SER A 5 12.54 21.90 -53.08
CA SER A 5 11.33 21.34 -52.46
C SER A 5 11.19 21.83 -51.01
N ARG A 6 10.12 22.58 -50.72
CA ARG A 6 9.71 22.90 -49.34
C ARG A 6 9.11 21.66 -48.70
N GLY A 7 9.73 21.18 -47.61
CA GLY A 7 9.25 20.06 -46.81
C GLY A 7 7.95 20.39 -46.07
N SER A 8 7.02 19.45 -46.08
CA SER A 8 5.77 19.49 -45.29
C SER A 8 6.06 19.35 -43.79
N PRO A 9 5.38 20.08 -42.90
CA PRO A 9 5.52 19.89 -41.47
C PRO A 9 4.83 18.58 -41.04
N ARG A 10 5.59 17.69 -40.39
CA ARG A 10 5.07 16.47 -39.76
C ARG A 10 4.06 16.87 -38.67
N ARG A 11 2.79 16.48 -38.84
CA ARG A 11 1.78 16.51 -37.77
C ARG A 11 2.30 15.69 -36.60
N LEU A 12 2.51 16.32 -35.44
CA LEU A 12 2.63 15.61 -34.18
C LEU A 12 1.34 14.80 -33.99
N GLN A 13 1.46 13.47 -33.94
CA GLN A 13 0.40 12.59 -33.48
C GLN A 13 0.12 12.93 -32.02
N ARG A 14 -1.12 13.32 -31.73
CA ARG A 14 -1.59 13.52 -30.35
C ARG A 14 -1.61 12.15 -29.65
N PRO A 15 -1.10 12.04 -28.42
CA PRO A 15 -1.28 10.82 -27.64
C PRO A 15 -2.78 10.58 -27.41
N GLY A 16 -3.21 9.32 -27.57
CA GLY A 16 -4.60 8.90 -27.45
C GLY A 16 -5.23 9.21 -26.07
N PRO A 17 -6.57 9.13 -25.96
CA PRO A 17 -7.29 9.51 -24.76
C PRO A 17 -6.85 8.63 -23.58
N ARG A 18 -6.21 9.24 -22.58
CA ARG A 18 -5.99 8.62 -21.27
C ARG A 18 -7.36 8.50 -20.61
N ALA A 19 -7.83 7.27 -20.42
CA ALA A 19 -9.03 6.97 -19.64
C ALA A 19 -8.86 7.53 -18.22
N ARG A 20 -9.50 8.66 -17.93
CA ARG A 20 -9.71 9.13 -16.56
C ARG A 20 -10.87 8.31 -16.02
N GLY A 21 -10.58 7.16 -15.42
CA GLY A 21 -11.63 6.34 -14.81
C GLY A 21 -12.30 7.10 -13.66
N ALA A 22 -13.63 7.23 -13.71
CA ALA A 22 -14.45 7.67 -12.59
C ALA A 22 -14.29 6.73 -11.38
N ALA A 23 -13.27 6.97 -10.55
CA ALA A 23 -13.06 6.26 -9.30
C ALA A 23 -13.75 7.01 -8.17
N ARG A 24 -14.83 6.45 -7.61
CA ARG A 24 -15.28 6.88 -6.29
C ARG A 24 -14.28 6.38 -5.25
N LEU A 25 -13.52 7.30 -4.67
CA LEU A 25 -12.69 7.06 -3.50
C LEU A 25 -13.59 6.89 -2.27
N ALA A 26 -13.83 5.65 -1.85
CA ALA A 26 -14.48 5.39 -0.57
C ALA A 26 -13.46 5.65 0.56
N CYS A 27 -13.30 6.92 0.96
CA CYS A 27 -12.39 7.27 2.02
C CYS A 27 -13.04 7.04 3.40
N VAL A 28 -12.58 6.02 4.14
CA VAL A 28 -13.00 5.79 5.53
C VAL A 28 -12.23 6.76 6.41
N HIS A 29 -12.74 7.99 6.56
CA HIS A 29 -12.16 8.97 7.48
C HIS A 29 -12.51 8.61 8.93
N GLY A 30 -11.50 8.28 9.73
CA GLY A 30 -11.55 8.39 11.18
C GLY A 30 -10.93 9.72 11.60
N VAL A 31 -11.75 10.75 11.82
CA VAL A 31 -11.30 11.99 12.49
C VAL A 31 -11.38 11.74 14.01
N PRO A 32 -10.31 11.95 14.79
CA PRO A 32 -10.37 11.80 16.24
C PRO A 32 -11.19 12.95 16.84
N GLY A 33 -12.28 12.64 17.54
CA GLY A 33 -13.00 13.62 18.38
C GLY A 33 -14.53 13.64 18.26
N VAL A 34 -15.13 12.98 17.28
CA VAL A 34 -16.60 12.86 17.16
C VAL A 34 -16.98 11.41 16.89
N GLN A 35 -17.52 10.71 17.88
CA GLN A 35 -18.17 9.41 17.64
C GLN A 35 -19.36 9.63 16.69
N PRO A 36 -19.38 9.08 15.46
CA PRO A 36 -20.50 9.29 14.58
C PRO A 36 -21.62 8.31 14.94
N ARG A 37 -22.70 8.82 15.54
CA ARG A 37 -24.04 8.20 15.47
C ARG A 37 -24.59 8.27 14.03
N ARG A 38 -23.91 7.66 13.06
CA ARG A 38 -24.41 7.53 11.68
C ARG A 38 -24.31 6.07 11.21
N ARG A 39 -25.18 5.22 11.78
CA ARG A 39 -25.63 4.00 11.08
C ARG A 39 -26.59 4.42 9.97
N HIS A 40 -26.07 4.96 8.87
CA HIS A 40 -26.84 5.11 7.64
C HIS A 40 -26.38 4.05 6.65
N ARG A 41 -27.37 3.29 6.12
CA ARG A 41 -27.27 2.31 5.03
C ARG A 41 -26.19 2.72 4.00
N ARG A 42 -24.97 2.24 4.17
CA ARG A 42 -23.99 2.23 3.08
C ARG A 42 -24.22 0.92 2.34
N ARG A 43 -24.65 0.99 1.08
CA ARG A 43 -24.57 -0.18 0.19
C ARG A 43 -23.12 -0.67 0.24
N GLN A 44 -22.93 -1.99 0.24
CA GLN A 44 -21.58 -2.54 0.22
C GLN A 44 -20.86 -2.01 -1.03
N PRO A 45 -19.64 -1.44 -0.89
CA PRO A 45 -18.90 -0.89 -2.03
C PRO A 45 -18.74 -1.89 -3.19
N ASP A 46 -18.69 -3.18 -2.89
CA ASP A 46 -18.49 -4.28 -3.84
C ASP A 46 -19.59 -4.41 -4.90
N ASP A 47 -20.82 -4.00 -4.56
CA ASP A 47 -21.98 -4.06 -5.45
C ASP A 47 -22.17 -2.76 -6.26
N TRP A 48 -21.41 -1.70 -5.97
CA TRP A 48 -21.56 -0.45 -6.70
C TRP A 48 -21.03 -0.57 -8.14
N ARG A 49 -21.77 0.02 -9.09
CA ARG A 49 -21.41 0.18 -10.51
C ARG A 49 -21.70 1.63 -10.92
N LEU A 50 -20.95 2.15 -11.89
CA LEU A 50 -21.19 3.50 -12.42
C LEU A 50 -22.59 3.63 -13.05
N SER A 51 -23.15 2.53 -13.58
CA SER A 51 -24.52 2.46 -14.09
C SER A 51 -25.61 2.71 -13.04
N HIS A 52 -25.29 2.62 -11.74
CA HIS A 52 -26.23 2.96 -10.66
C HIS A 52 -26.42 4.47 -10.49
N GLU A 53 -25.55 5.28 -11.10
CA GLU A 53 -25.61 6.74 -11.05
C GLU A 53 -26.03 7.31 -12.41
N LYS A 54 -26.75 8.43 -12.38
CA LYS A 54 -27.10 9.16 -13.60
C LYS A 54 -25.83 9.81 -14.18
N PRO A 55 -25.65 9.86 -15.52
CA PRO A 55 -24.57 10.62 -16.13
C PRO A 55 -24.66 12.10 -15.73
N SER A 56 -23.52 12.71 -15.42
CA SER A 56 -23.40 14.15 -15.20
C SER A 56 -23.21 14.90 -16.52
N GLU A 57 -23.42 16.20 -16.53
CA GLU A 57 -23.22 17.05 -17.71
C GLU A 57 -21.75 17.06 -18.18
N ASP A 58 -20.80 16.79 -17.27
CA ASP A 58 -19.37 16.71 -17.54
C ASP A 58 -18.87 15.32 -17.97
N CYS A 59 -19.76 14.36 -18.24
CA CYS A 59 -19.36 13.00 -18.62
C CYS A 59 -18.75 12.95 -20.03
N ASP A 60 -17.60 12.28 -20.18
CA ASP A 60 -17.00 11.99 -21.48
C ASP A 60 -17.90 11.07 -22.31
N GLU A 61 -17.78 11.09 -23.65
CA GLU A 61 -18.59 10.23 -24.55
C GLU A 61 -18.50 8.73 -24.20
N ALA A 62 -17.34 8.28 -23.72
CA ALA A 62 -17.15 6.90 -23.27
C ALA A 62 -17.95 6.56 -22.00
N GLU A 63 -18.17 7.54 -21.11
CA GLU A 63 -18.94 7.36 -19.89
C GLU A 63 -20.46 7.36 -20.12
N LEU A 64 -20.90 7.73 -21.32
CA LEU A 64 -22.29 7.62 -21.74
C LEU A 64 -22.65 6.21 -22.22
N ASP A 65 -21.67 5.38 -22.60
CA ASP A 65 -21.91 4.00 -23.03
C ASP A 65 -22.42 3.14 -21.84
N PRO A 66 -23.64 2.58 -21.92
CA PRO A 66 -24.18 1.71 -20.87
C PRO A 66 -23.29 0.51 -20.55
N LYS A 67 -22.59 -0.05 -21.54
CA LYS A 67 -21.69 -1.21 -21.33
C LYS A 67 -20.47 -0.81 -20.51
N TYR A 68 -19.88 0.35 -20.81
CA TYR A 68 -18.78 0.91 -20.03
C TYR A 68 -19.22 1.22 -18.59
N ARG A 69 -20.37 1.87 -18.40
CA ARG A 69 -20.88 2.20 -17.06
C ARG A 69 -21.15 0.95 -16.21
N GLN A 70 -21.54 -0.17 -16.83
CA GLN A 70 -21.77 -1.43 -16.12
C GLN A 70 -20.47 -2.16 -15.76
N SER A 71 -19.38 -1.94 -16.52
CA SER A 71 -18.08 -2.55 -16.26
C SER A 71 -17.28 -1.83 -15.18
N VAL A 72 -17.50 -0.52 -15.00
CA VAL A 72 -16.83 0.28 -13.97
C VAL A 72 -17.36 -0.06 -12.57
N LYS A 73 -16.48 -0.62 -11.75
CA LYS A 73 -16.72 -0.93 -10.33
C LYS A 73 -16.04 0.11 -9.42
N CYS A 74 -16.47 0.15 -8.16
CA CYS A 74 -15.82 0.97 -7.15
C CYS A 74 -14.39 0.44 -6.88
N LYS A 75 -13.43 1.36 -6.71
CA LYS A 75 -12.07 1.04 -6.29
C LYS A 75 -11.90 1.39 -4.82
N ILE A 76 -11.53 0.40 -4.01
CA ILE A 76 -11.40 0.54 -2.57
C ILE A 76 -9.93 0.78 -2.22
N PHE A 77 -9.65 1.98 -1.72
CA PHE A 77 -8.33 2.37 -1.21
C PHE A 77 -8.33 2.23 0.31
N LEU A 78 -7.49 1.35 0.84
CA LEU A 78 -7.30 1.18 2.27
C LEU A 78 -6.05 1.92 2.72
N GLY A 79 -6.23 2.94 3.55
CA GLY A 79 -5.14 3.69 4.19
C GLY A 79 -5.04 3.38 5.67
N PHE A 80 -3.85 3.12 6.19
CA PHE A 80 -3.61 2.97 7.63
C PHE A 80 -2.23 3.46 8.06
N THR A 81 -2.09 3.73 9.35
CA THR A 81 -0.83 4.10 10.01
C THR A 81 -0.14 2.86 10.60
N SER A 82 1.17 2.95 10.80
CA SER A 82 2.01 1.85 11.31
C SER A 82 1.50 1.20 12.60
N ASN A 83 1.04 2.01 13.56
CA ASN A 83 0.53 1.54 14.85
C ASN A 83 -0.65 0.55 14.73
N LEU A 84 -1.45 0.58 13.65
CA LEU A 84 -2.51 -0.40 13.43
C LEU A 84 -1.94 -1.78 13.11
N VAL A 85 -0.82 -1.83 12.37
CA VAL A 85 -0.08 -3.08 12.11
C VAL A 85 0.64 -3.56 13.38
N SER A 86 1.13 -2.65 14.23
CA SER A 86 1.67 -3.01 15.56
C SER A 86 0.61 -3.68 16.44
N SER A 87 -0.65 -3.23 16.32
CA SER A 87 -1.78 -3.80 17.05
C SER A 87 -2.30 -5.11 16.44
N GLY A 88 -3.36 -5.67 17.03
CA GLY A 88 -4.09 -6.82 16.46
C GLY A 88 -4.92 -6.49 15.21
N ILE A 89 -5.06 -5.21 14.84
CA ILE A 89 -5.76 -4.81 13.60
C ILE A 89 -5.05 -5.32 12.35
N ARG A 90 -3.75 -5.66 12.43
CA ARG A 90 -3.00 -6.38 11.40
C ARG A 90 -3.78 -7.56 10.82
N ASP A 91 -4.40 -8.39 11.66
CA ASP A 91 -5.08 -9.60 11.20
C ASP A 91 -6.34 -9.30 10.38
N ILE A 92 -6.99 -8.18 10.68
CA ILE A 92 -8.11 -7.64 9.91
C ILE A 92 -7.63 -7.13 8.56
N ILE A 93 -6.52 -6.38 8.53
CA ILE A 93 -5.92 -5.89 7.27
C ILE A 93 -5.51 -7.07 6.38
N ARG A 94 -4.85 -8.08 6.96
CA ARG A 94 -4.50 -9.34 6.30
C ARG A 94 -5.74 -10.05 5.75
N PHE A 95 -6.82 -10.15 6.52
CA PHE A 95 -8.08 -10.73 6.05
C PHE A 95 -8.65 -9.97 4.83
N LEU A 96 -8.68 -8.64 4.89
CA LEU A 96 -9.16 -7.83 3.77
C LEU A 96 -8.30 -8.02 2.51
N ALA A 97 -6.97 -8.08 2.66
CA ALA A 97 -6.06 -8.34 1.56
C ALA A 97 -6.24 -9.75 0.99
N GLN A 98 -6.29 -10.78 1.85
CA GLN A 98 -6.45 -12.19 1.50
C GLN A 98 -7.71 -12.44 0.66
N HIS A 99 -8.83 -11.82 1.04
CA HIS A 99 -10.11 -12.02 0.37
C HIS A 99 -10.39 -11.01 -0.76
N HIS A 100 -9.38 -10.28 -1.23
CA HIS A 100 -9.52 -9.27 -2.30
C HIS A 100 -10.63 -8.23 -2.03
N MET A 101 -10.82 -7.83 -0.77
CA MET A 101 -11.81 -6.83 -0.37
C MET A 101 -11.29 -5.39 -0.53
N VAL A 102 -10.05 -5.22 -0.96
CA VAL A 102 -9.39 -3.94 -1.21
C VAL A 102 -8.63 -4.00 -2.53
N ASP A 103 -8.62 -2.88 -3.26
CA ASP A 103 -7.92 -2.78 -4.56
C ASP A 103 -6.53 -2.18 -4.41
N VAL A 104 -6.32 -1.29 -3.44
CA VAL A 104 -5.07 -0.55 -3.25
C VAL A 104 -4.83 -0.34 -1.76
N ILE A 105 -3.60 -0.50 -1.30
CA ILE A 105 -3.18 -0.20 0.08
C ILE A 105 -2.21 0.98 0.09
N VAL A 106 -2.36 1.87 1.06
CA VAL A 106 -1.42 2.96 1.35
C VAL A 106 -1.06 2.96 2.83
N THR A 107 0.22 2.91 3.15
CA THR A 107 0.71 2.89 4.55
C THR A 107 2.06 3.59 4.69
N THR A 108 2.50 3.80 5.93
CA THR A 108 3.84 4.27 6.29
C THR A 108 4.85 3.12 6.38
N ALA A 109 6.15 3.43 6.43
CA ALA A 109 7.22 2.43 6.49
C ALA A 109 7.06 1.46 7.66
N GLY A 110 6.72 1.97 8.85
CA GLY A 110 6.39 1.17 10.03
C GLY A 110 5.30 0.11 9.78
N GLY A 111 4.30 0.42 8.95
CA GLY A 111 3.25 -0.55 8.60
C GLY A 111 3.71 -1.66 7.65
N ILE A 112 4.82 -1.46 6.93
CA ILE A 112 5.46 -2.48 6.10
C ILE A 112 6.37 -3.34 6.97
N GLU A 113 7.33 -2.72 7.67
CA GLU A 113 8.36 -3.43 8.42
C GLU A 113 7.78 -4.22 9.59
N GLU A 114 6.79 -3.69 10.32
CA GLU A 114 6.20 -4.42 11.45
C GLU A 114 5.40 -5.65 11.03
N ASP A 115 4.85 -5.67 9.80
CA ASP A 115 4.21 -6.87 9.26
C ASP A 115 5.24 -7.97 9.00
N LEU A 116 6.38 -7.61 8.42
CA LEU A 116 7.48 -8.54 8.14
C LEU A 116 8.12 -9.01 9.44
N ILE A 117 8.44 -8.09 10.36
CA ILE A 117 9.04 -8.40 11.68
C ILE A 117 8.16 -9.38 12.45
N LYS A 118 6.83 -9.22 12.42
CA LYS A 118 5.89 -10.11 13.11
C LYS A 118 5.84 -11.54 12.56
N CYS A 119 6.30 -11.76 11.33
CA CYS A 119 6.48 -13.11 10.80
C CYS A 119 7.75 -13.77 11.35
N LEU A 120 8.76 -12.96 11.72
CA LEU A 120 10.05 -13.43 12.22
C LEU A 120 10.07 -13.60 13.75
N ALA A 121 9.40 -12.72 14.48
CA ALA A 121 9.37 -12.72 15.94
C ALA A 121 8.13 -11.99 16.50
N PRO A 122 7.60 -12.42 17.67
CA PRO A 122 6.39 -11.85 18.24
C PRO A 122 6.59 -10.46 18.84
N THR A 123 5.49 -9.71 18.91
CA THR A 123 5.34 -8.48 19.70
C THR A 123 4.59 -8.78 20.99
N TYR A 124 4.98 -8.15 22.09
CA TYR A 124 4.40 -8.41 23.41
C TYR A 124 3.55 -7.25 23.90
N ARG A 125 2.57 -7.57 24.76
CA ARG A 125 1.79 -6.56 25.48
C ARG A 125 2.61 -6.01 26.66
N GLY A 126 2.64 -4.70 26.79
CA GLY A 126 3.21 -3.96 27.89
C GLY A 126 2.22 -2.90 28.40
N ASP A 127 2.76 -1.78 28.88
CA ASP A 127 1.99 -0.66 29.44
C ASP A 127 2.55 0.68 28.99
N PHE A 128 1.67 1.68 28.85
CA PHE A 128 2.05 3.05 28.49
C PHE A 128 2.93 3.73 29.55
N SER A 129 2.85 3.30 30.81
CA SER A 129 3.58 3.89 31.94
C SER A 129 5.00 3.34 32.14
N LEU A 130 5.42 2.35 31.35
CA LEU A 130 6.74 1.73 31.49
C LEU A 130 7.88 2.76 31.29
N PRO A 131 8.83 2.88 32.25
CA PRO A 131 9.92 3.86 32.14
C PRO A 131 10.86 3.59 30.96
N GLY A 132 11.05 4.58 30.09
CA GLY A 132 11.87 4.44 28.88
C GLY A 132 13.33 4.06 29.14
N ALA A 133 13.93 4.56 30.23
CA ALA A 133 15.31 4.23 30.60
C ALA A 133 15.49 2.74 30.92
N LEU A 134 14.51 2.14 31.61
CA LEU A 134 14.51 0.70 31.93
C LEU A 134 14.29 -0.15 30.68
N LEU A 135 13.42 0.28 29.78
CA LEU A 135 13.19 -0.42 28.52
C LEU A 135 14.43 -0.39 27.65
N ARG A 136 15.11 0.76 27.55
CA ARG A 136 16.35 0.91 26.78
C ARG A 136 17.47 0.03 27.31
N SER A 137 17.67 -0.03 28.64
CA SER A 137 18.72 -0.88 29.23
C SER A 137 18.47 -2.38 29.01
N LYS A 138 17.21 -2.78 28.79
CA LYS A 138 16.80 -4.14 28.45
C LYS A 138 16.69 -4.40 26.94
N GLY A 139 16.98 -3.41 26.09
CA GLY A 139 16.85 -3.54 24.63
C GLY A 139 15.41 -3.77 24.17
N LEU A 140 14.43 -3.11 24.81
CA LEU A 140 13.01 -3.18 24.47
C LEU A 140 12.55 -1.86 23.86
N ASN A 141 11.97 -1.91 22.66
CA ASN A 141 11.34 -0.76 22.01
C ASN A 141 9.84 -0.73 22.35
N ARG A 142 9.31 0.45 22.63
CA ARG A 142 7.90 0.63 23.04
C ARG A 142 7.09 1.28 21.94
N ILE A 143 5.94 0.68 21.63
CA ILE A 143 4.91 1.23 20.73
C ILE A 143 3.60 1.32 21.52
N GLY A 144 3.35 2.47 22.16
CA GLY A 144 2.21 2.63 23.06
C GLY A 144 2.28 1.65 24.25
N ASN A 145 1.36 0.68 24.29
CA ASN A 145 1.34 -0.43 25.26
C ASN A 145 1.85 -1.74 24.68
N LEU A 146 2.67 -1.69 23.63
CA LEU A 146 3.31 -2.85 23.01
C LEU A 146 4.82 -2.74 23.18
N LEU A 147 5.48 -3.90 23.27
CA LEU A 147 6.92 -4.03 23.40
C LEU A 147 7.47 -4.92 22.29
N VAL A 148 8.50 -4.42 21.61
CA VAL A 148 9.24 -5.11 20.56
C VAL A 148 10.69 -5.26 21.03
N PRO A 149 11.17 -6.49 21.28
CA PRO A 149 12.58 -6.72 21.58
C PRO A 149 13.48 -6.28 20.43
N ASN A 150 14.66 -5.72 20.74
CA ASN A 150 15.65 -5.35 19.72
C ASN A 150 16.08 -6.53 18.85
N ASP A 151 16.11 -7.75 19.40
CA ASP A 151 16.40 -8.98 18.66
C ASP A 151 15.49 -9.19 17.45
N ASN A 152 14.25 -8.69 17.50
CA ASN A 152 13.33 -8.74 16.37
C ASN A 152 13.87 -7.94 15.17
N TYR A 153 14.51 -6.79 15.42
CA TYR A 153 15.11 -5.97 14.37
C TYR A 153 16.40 -6.59 13.84
N CYS A 154 17.20 -7.25 14.68
CA CYS A 154 18.38 -8.00 14.23
C CYS A 154 17.98 -9.17 13.32
N LYS A 155 16.89 -9.90 13.65
CA LYS A 155 16.34 -10.94 12.78
C LYS A 155 15.85 -10.39 11.45
N PHE A 156 15.20 -9.23 11.49
CA PHE A 156 14.73 -8.55 10.29
C PHE A 156 15.87 -8.10 9.38
N GLU A 157 16.92 -7.51 9.93
CA GLU A 157 18.13 -7.15 9.21
C GLU A 157 18.77 -8.38 8.54
N ASN A 158 19.00 -9.45 9.31
CA ASN A 158 19.55 -10.70 8.75
C ASN A 158 18.70 -11.29 7.61
N TRP A 159 17.38 -11.11 7.66
CA TRP A 159 16.48 -11.57 6.61
C TRP A 159 16.50 -10.66 5.37
N ILE A 160 16.54 -9.33 5.56
CA ILE A 160 16.38 -8.38 4.45
C ILE A 160 17.68 -8.08 3.70
N MET A 161 18.83 -8.10 4.39
CA MET A 161 20.14 -7.82 3.80
C MET A 161 20.44 -8.64 2.52
N PRO A 162 20.32 -9.98 2.50
CA PRO A 162 20.57 -10.75 1.28
C PRO A 162 19.59 -10.43 0.15
N LEU A 163 18.36 -10.00 0.48
CA LEU A 163 17.39 -9.56 -0.52
C LEU A 163 17.81 -8.24 -1.16
N PHE A 164 18.34 -7.30 -0.38
CA PHE A 164 18.86 -6.04 -0.88
C PHE A 164 20.08 -6.23 -1.77
N ASP A 165 21.00 -7.13 -1.43
CA ASP A 165 22.13 -7.48 -2.31
C ASP A 165 21.64 -7.99 -3.67
N GLN A 166 20.64 -8.88 -3.67
CA GLN A 166 20.03 -9.38 -4.89
C GLN A 166 19.33 -8.26 -5.68
N MET A 167 18.56 -7.40 -5.00
CA MET A 167 17.87 -6.28 -5.64
C MET A 167 18.85 -5.27 -6.24
N LEU A 168 20.00 -5.03 -5.61
CA LEU A 168 21.07 -4.18 -6.12
C LEU A 168 21.68 -4.77 -7.40
N PHE A 169 21.92 -6.08 -7.41
CA PHE A 169 22.36 -6.78 -8.63
C PHE A 169 21.33 -6.68 -9.76
N GLU A 170 20.05 -6.88 -9.47
CA GLU A 170 18.94 -6.74 -10.43
C GLU A 170 18.76 -5.29 -10.92
N GLN A 171 19.11 -4.30 -10.09
CA GLN A 171 19.07 -2.89 -10.48
C GLN A 171 20.11 -2.57 -11.56
N SER A 172 21.31 -3.17 -11.46
CA SER A 172 22.40 -2.96 -12.43
C SER A 172 22.06 -3.44 -13.84
N THR A 173 21.09 -4.35 -13.97
CA THR A 173 20.79 -5.05 -15.22
C THR A 173 19.59 -4.53 -15.98
N GLU A 174 18.56 -3.93 -15.34
CA GLU A 174 17.50 -3.13 -16.00
C GLU A 174 16.34 -2.67 -15.07
N ASN A 175 16.38 -2.94 -13.75
CA ASN A 175 15.25 -2.64 -12.86
C ASN A 175 15.34 -1.29 -12.15
N VAL A 176 14.40 -0.38 -12.45
CA VAL A 176 14.13 0.78 -11.58
C VAL A 176 13.20 0.35 -10.44
N TRP A 177 13.74 0.32 -9.22
CA TRP A 177 12.99 0.04 -8.01
C TRP A 177 12.14 1.24 -7.59
N THR A 178 10.87 0.98 -7.32
CA THR A 178 9.95 1.93 -6.68
C THR A 178 9.51 1.34 -5.34
N PRO A 179 9.06 2.15 -4.37
CA PRO A 179 8.59 1.63 -3.09
C PRO A 179 7.58 0.49 -3.23
N SER A 180 6.62 0.60 -4.16
CA SER A 180 5.64 -0.45 -4.41
C SER A 180 6.24 -1.74 -4.96
N LYS A 181 7.26 -1.68 -5.83
CA LYS A 181 7.96 -2.87 -6.34
C LYS A 181 8.78 -3.54 -5.25
N VAL A 182 9.47 -2.75 -4.42
CA VAL A 182 10.20 -3.25 -3.26
C VAL A 182 9.24 -3.96 -2.31
N ILE A 183 8.13 -3.33 -1.94
CA ILE A 183 7.13 -3.92 -1.04
C ILE A 183 6.55 -5.21 -1.63
N ALA A 184 6.22 -5.23 -2.91
CA ALA A 184 5.74 -6.45 -3.58
C ALA A 184 6.80 -7.57 -3.57
N ARG A 185 8.08 -7.21 -3.75
CA ARG A 185 9.20 -8.16 -3.63
C ARG A 185 9.31 -8.71 -2.22
N LEU A 186 9.28 -7.86 -1.19
CA LEU A 186 9.32 -8.30 0.21
C LEU A 186 8.12 -9.19 0.58
N GLY A 187 6.92 -8.86 0.10
CA GLY A 187 5.73 -9.70 0.28
C GLY A 187 5.85 -11.08 -0.40
N LYS A 188 6.55 -11.16 -1.54
CA LYS A 188 6.87 -12.44 -2.17
C LYS A 188 7.85 -13.26 -1.32
N GLU A 189 8.94 -12.63 -0.86
CA GLU A 189 10.04 -13.31 -0.19
C GLU A 189 9.71 -13.74 1.24
N ILE A 190 8.82 -13.02 1.94
CA ILE A 190 8.42 -13.41 3.31
C ILE A 190 7.65 -14.73 3.32
N ASN A 191 6.90 -15.01 2.24
CA ASN A 191 6.22 -16.28 1.99
C ASN A 191 5.44 -16.84 3.20
N ASP A 192 4.78 -15.96 3.95
CA ASP A 192 4.07 -16.28 5.19
C ASP A 192 2.61 -15.81 5.10
N GLU A 193 1.66 -16.74 5.26
CA GLU A 193 0.22 -16.45 5.16
C GLU A 193 -0.32 -15.55 6.29
N SER A 194 0.44 -15.34 7.36
CA SER A 194 0.13 -14.39 8.42
C SER A 194 0.40 -12.93 8.00
N SER A 195 1.23 -12.71 6.97
CA SER A 195 1.56 -11.39 6.43
C SER A 195 0.46 -10.85 5.51
N TYR A 196 0.05 -9.59 5.72
CA TYR A 196 -0.84 -8.95 4.75
C TYR A 196 -0.10 -8.59 3.45
N LEU A 197 1.22 -8.36 3.52
CA LEU A 197 2.06 -8.09 2.35
C LEU A 197 2.19 -9.30 1.44
N TYR A 198 2.30 -10.50 2.01
CA TYR A 198 2.23 -11.75 1.26
C TYR A 198 0.93 -11.86 0.46
N TRP A 199 -0.21 -11.62 1.12
CA TRP A 199 -1.51 -11.64 0.44
C TRP A 199 -1.62 -10.52 -0.59
N ALA A 200 -1.14 -9.31 -0.29
CA ALA A 200 -1.14 -8.22 -1.25
C ALA A 200 -0.35 -8.59 -2.52
N TYR A 201 0.81 -9.23 -2.38
CA TYR A 201 1.58 -9.77 -3.50
C TYR A 201 0.81 -10.85 -4.27
N LYS A 202 0.31 -11.89 -3.59
CA LYS A 202 -0.44 -13.00 -4.23
C LYS A 202 -1.67 -12.52 -4.99
N ASN A 203 -2.32 -11.49 -4.46
CA ASN A 203 -3.58 -10.95 -4.97
C ASN A 203 -3.39 -9.77 -5.94
N ASN A 204 -2.14 -9.43 -6.29
CA ASN A 204 -1.79 -8.30 -7.14
C ASN A 204 -2.37 -6.95 -6.65
N ILE A 205 -2.43 -6.75 -5.33
CA ILE A 205 -2.88 -5.51 -4.69
C ILE A 205 -1.64 -4.61 -4.51
N PRO A 206 -1.54 -3.47 -5.23
CA PRO A 206 -0.42 -2.56 -5.05
C PRO A 206 -0.45 -1.92 -3.67
N VAL A 207 0.72 -1.91 -3.02
CA VAL A 207 0.96 -1.24 -1.74
C VAL A 207 1.86 -0.03 -1.97
N TYR A 208 1.40 1.15 -1.57
CA TYR A 208 2.16 2.39 -1.70
C TYR A 208 2.65 2.90 -0.35
N CYS A 209 3.94 3.26 -0.31
CA CYS A 209 4.57 3.94 0.81
C CYS A 209 5.55 4.99 0.25
N PRO A 210 5.16 6.26 0.14
CA PRO A 210 6.04 7.30 -0.43
C PRO A 210 7.31 7.52 0.40
N ALA A 211 7.18 7.44 1.72
CA ALA A 211 8.27 7.58 2.68
C ALA A 211 8.73 6.21 3.19
N LEU A 212 9.03 5.27 2.28
CA LEU A 212 9.50 3.92 2.65
C LEU A 212 10.80 3.96 3.47
N THR A 213 11.56 5.06 3.33
CA THR A 213 12.82 5.28 4.01
C THR A 213 12.69 5.76 5.47
N ASP A 214 11.48 6.06 5.94
CA ASP A 214 11.25 6.60 7.28
C ASP A 214 11.00 5.48 8.31
N GLY A 215 11.98 4.58 8.47
CA GLY A 215 11.85 3.39 9.33
C GLY A 215 13.11 2.54 9.46
N SER A 216 12.97 1.40 10.15
CA SER A 216 14.05 0.41 10.33
C SER A 216 14.57 -0.17 9.02
N LEU A 217 13.76 -0.16 7.96
CA LEU A 217 14.17 -0.51 6.60
C LEU A 217 15.42 0.25 6.11
N VAL A 218 15.63 1.49 6.55
CA VAL A 218 16.81 2.29 6.15
C VAL A 218 18.06 1.97 6.91
N LEU A 219 17.94 1.50 8.15
CA LEU A 219 19.12 1.07 8.91
C LEU A 219 19.85 -0.06 8.19
N SER A 220 19.15 -0.86 7.37
CA SER A 220 19.72 -1.94 6.57
C SER A 220 20.07 -1.55 5.12
N LEU A 221 19.82 -0.30 4.69
CA LEU A 221 20.14 0.18 3.34
C LEU A 221 21.47 0.97 3.27
N CYS A 222 22.05 1.33 4.41
CA CYS A 222 23.32 2.06 4.53
C CYS A 222 24.46 1.12 4.92
#